data_AF-A0A9N8EMM0-F1
#
_entry.id   AF-A0A9N8EMM0-F1
#
_cell.length_a   1.000
_cell.length_b   1.000
_cell.length_c   1.000
_cell.angle_alpha   90.00
_cell.angle_beta   90.00
_cell.angle_gamma   90.00
#
_symmetry.space_group_name_H-M   'P 1'
#
loop_
_entity.id
_entity.type
_entity.pdbx_description
1 polymer ?
#
loop_
_entity_poly.entity_id
_entity_poly.type
_entity_poly.pdbx_seq_one_letter_code
_entity_poly.pdbx_strand_id
1 'polypeptide(L)'
;MAAKNLKNRKGTKSKGGNNTLRILLLAGTFVVFCVLFTLLGGIRDAVNKQAQQQGIRQAQQRAPVHGERLPYSRLQQQRMEPPNTQQIPKAQMPPPGQVGGPYPYPLDPPPAGYDIHRDYEPKGGSRFGEYTQGDAPYVITEEIRQKSDDLARVRREYVKNMMKTAWQGYVDHAFGMDEIKPASGTGDNGWGGFGVTLVDTLDTLWLTGMKDEFWQARDWVRDHLMHGKPHQVSVFETTIRSLGGLLSAYDWSGDKVFLNSALDLGKRLSRAFDGSTTGIPFGQVNLQSGHHANIAWAGGSAILSEFGSMQLEYRMLDQCLKTDETGTMRYKTEHIFELMHQISPPNGLFPYFVSNNDPSGRPSFRNDHLTFGAMADSFYEYMLKVWIQGGKVEPMYRDMYDKAMQGMHDELVKRSDPSGLLFLADKMNGNRYDDKMDHLVCFMGGLLALGAYTDPLGLDSRRAQRDLKTGRALTYTCYQMYARMETGISAEFVQFYPGQDFKIGSGAPHYLLRPETVESFFILSQLTGDPVYREWGWEVFQSIEKYCRTGVGYGTLSTVRSKTDKPRDKMETFFLAETVKYMYLLQDPDTEVDVLHKHVFNTEAHPMRVFNVMDPAAFH
;
A
#
# COMPACT_ATOMS: atom_id res chain seq x y z
N MET A 1 -52.99 1.11 60.81
CA MET A 1 -53.50 2.40 60.29
C MET A 1 -53.57 2.30 58.77
N ALA A 2 -54.72 2.67 58.18
CA ALA A 2 -55.03 2.81 56.74
C ALA A 2 -54.66 1.62 55.81
N ALA A 3 -55.52 0.63 55.52
CA ALA A 3 -56.78 0.65 54.73
C ALA A 3 -56.55 0.97 53.23
N LYS A 4 -57.10 0.27 52.23
CA LYS A 4 -58.03 -0.87 52.17
C LYS A 4 -58.09 -1.34 50.69
N ASN A 5 -58.13 -2.65 50.49
CA ASN A 5 -58.59 -3.33 49.27
C ASN A 5 -60.05 -2.98 48.91
N LEU A 6 -60.47 -3.21 47.66
CA LEU A 6 -61.58 -4.11 47.27
C LEU A 6 -61.65 -4.25 45.72
N LYS A 7 -61.49 -5.47 45.14
CA LYS A 7 -62.53 -6.45 44.68
C LYS A 7 -63.32 -5.97 43.45
N ASN A 8 -63.77 -6.72 42.45
CA ASN A 8 -63.89 -8.15 42.05
C ASN A 8 -64.52 -8.06 40.60
N ARG A 9 -64.52 -9.00 39.64
CA ARG A 9 -65.16 -10.35 39.64
C ARG A 9 -65.10 -10.95 38.20
N LYS A 10 -65.13 -12.29 38.16
CA LYS A 10 -65.29 -13.31 37.09
C LYS A 10 -66.20 -13.01 35.88
N GLY A 11 -65.90 -13.65 34.72
CA GLY A 11 -66.94 -14.32 33.88
C GLY A 11 -66.85 -14.32 32.34
N THR A 12 -66.44 -15.46 31.76
CA THR A 12 -67.01 -16.20 30.58
C THR A 12 -67.05 -15.67 29.12
N LYS A 13 -66.41 -16.48 28.24
CA LYS A 13 -66.84 -17.07 26.94
C LYS A 13 -67.21 -16.23 25.68
N SER A 14 -66.40 -16.47 24.63
CA SER A 14 -66.76 -16.96 23.27
C SER A 14 -67.39 -16.04 22.19
N LYS A 15 -66.64 -15.85 21.09
CA LYS A 15 -66.94 -16.00 19.63
C LYS A 15 -66.04 -14.99 18.87
N GLY A 16 -65.18 -15.32 17.89
CA GLY A 16 -65.23 -16.39 16.91
C GLY A 16 -65.68 -15.82 15.56
N GLY A 17 -64.73 -15.37 14.73
CA GLY A 17 -64.93 -15.13 13.29
C GLY A 17 -64.54 -13.73 12.78
N ASN A 18 -63.30 -13.56 12.30
CA ASN A 18 -62.97 -12.77 11.08
C ASN A 18 -61.47 -12.70 10.68
N ASN A 19 -60.59 -13.60 11.14
CA ASN A 19 -59.16 -13.52 10.80
C ASN A 19 -58.73 -14.31 9.56
N THR A 20 -59.56 -15.22 9.03
CA THR A 20 -59.15 -16.06 7.89
C THR A 20 -59.22 -15.34 6.54
N LEU A 21 -60.15 -14.38 6.37
CA LEU A 21 -60.33 -13.66 5.11
C LEU A 21 -59.28 -12.55 4.88
N ARG A 22 -58.75 -11.96 5.97
CA ARG A 22 -57.66 -10.95 5.89
C ARG A 22 -56.29 -11.56 5.61
N ILE A 23 -56.05 -12.80 6.05
CA ILE A 23 -54.77 -13.51 5.82
C ILE A 23 -54.67 -14.01 4.37
N LEU A 24 -55.78 -14.41 3.75
CA LEU A 24 -55.82 -14.83 2.33
C LEU A 24 -55.63 -13.65 1.35
N LEU A 25 -56.12 -12.45 1.67
CA LEU A 25 -55.95 -11.24 0.86
C LEU A 25 -54.52 -10.66 0.93
N LEU A 26 -53.84 -10.79 2.07
CA LEU A 26 -52.43 -10.35 2.24
C LEU A 26 -51.43 -11.33 1.59
N ALA A 27 -51.70 -12.64 1.62
CA ALA A 27 -50.87 -13.63 0.96
C ALA A 27 -50.94 -13.54 -0.58
N GLY A 28 -52.13 -13.25 -1.15
CA GLY A 28 -52.29 -13.08 -2.60
C GLY A 28 -51.51 -11.88 -3.16
N THR A 29 -51.48 -10.77 -2.42
CA THR A 29 -50.78 -9.54 -2.86
C THR A 29 -49.25 -9.69 -2.79
N PHE A 30 -48.73 -10.47 -1.83
CA PHE A 30 -47.29 -10.71 -1.67
C PHE A 30 -46.74 -11.66 -2.74
N VAL A 31 -47.51 -12.66 -3.15
CA VAL A 31 -47.13 -13.59 -4.23
C VAL A 31 -47.11 -12.88 -5.59
N VAL A 32 -48.05 -11.99 -5.86
CA VAL A 32 -48.08 -11.20 -7.11
C VAL A 32 -46.88 -10.24 -7.19
N PHE A 33 -46.48 -9.60 -6.08
CA PHE A 33 -45.29 -8.74 -6.03
C PHE A 33 -43.98 -9.53 -6.21
N CYS A 34 -43.86 -10.72 -5.62
CA CYS A 34 -42.69 -11.57 -5.81
C CYS A 34 -42.58 -12.07 -7.25
N VAL A 35 -43.68 -12.46 -7.88
CA VAL A 35 -43.69 -12.90 -9.28
C VAL A 35 -43.35 -11.75 -10.24
N LEU A 36 -43.84 -10.53 -10.00
CA LEU A 36 -43.45 -9.35 -10.79
C LEU A 36 -41.97 -8.99 -10.64
N PHE A 37 -41.40 -9.05 -9.43
CA PHE A 37 -39.97 -8.78 -9.21
C PHE A 37 -39.07 -9.82 -9.87
N THR A 38 -39.48 -11.09 -9.86
CA THR A 38 -38.75 -12.19 -10.50
C THR A 38 -38.83 -12.09 -12.03
N LEU A 39 -39.97 -11.68 -12.58
CA LEU A 39 -40.15 -11.43 -14.02
C LEU A 39 -39.35 -10.21 -14.50
N LEU A 40 -39.34 -9.11 -13.73
CA LEU A 40 -38.56 -7.91 -14.07
C LEU A 40 -37.04 -8.14 -13.94
N GLY A 41 -36.60 -8.92 -12.96
CA GLY A 41 -35.21 -9.38 -12.84
C GLY A 41 -34.80 -10.27 -14.02
N GLY A 42 -35.65 -11.23 -14.40
CA GLY A 42 -35.41 -12.12 -15.54
C GLY A 42 -35.35 -11.38 -16.89
N ILE A 43 -36.15 -10.32 -17.08
CA ILE A 43 -36.10 -9.48 -18.28
C ILE A 43 -34.81 -8.65 -18.31
N ARG A 44 -34.35 -8.12 -17.17
CA ARG A 44 -33.08 -7.36 -17.08
C ARG A 44 -31.86 -8.25 -17.35
N ASP A 45 -31.86 -9.48 -16.85
CA ASP A 45 -30.80 -10.46 -17.12
C ASP A 45 -30.82 -10.96 -18.58
N ALA A 46 -32.01 -11.10 -19.18
CA ALA A 46 -32.14 -11.46 -20.58
C ALA A 46 -31.61 -10.34 -21.51
N VAL A 47 -31.91 -9.07 -21.21
CA VAL A 47 -31.42 -7.91 -21.97
C VAL A 47 -29.89 -7.79 -21.86
N ASN A 48 -29.33 -7.98 -20.66
CA ASN A 48 -27.88 -7.96 -20.45
C ASN A 48 -27.16 -9.12 -21.17
N LYS A 49 -27.72 -10.33 -21.13
CA LYS A 49 -27.18 -11.48 -21.89
C LYS A 49 -27.27 -11.26 -23.40
N GLN A 50 -28.32 -10.60 -23.88
CA GLN A 50 -28.50 -10.31 -25.30
C GLN A 50 -27.51 -9.23 -25.79
N ALA A 51 -27.23 -8.20 -24.97
CA ALA A 51 -26.18 -7.21 -25.23
C ALA A 51 -24.76 -7.82 -25.21
N GLN A 52 -24.49 -8.73 -24.26
CA GLN A 52 -23.22 -9.45 -24.18
C GLN A 52 -23.02 -10.40 -25.39
N GLN A 53 -24.07 -11.09 -25.84
CA GLN A 53 -24.02 -11.94 -27.04
C GLN A 53 -23.94 -11.14 -28.35
N GLN A 54 -24.45 -9.90 -28.40
CA GLN A 54 -24.24 -8.99 -29.53
C GLN A 54 -22.80 -8.47 -29.57
N GLY A 55 -22.21 -8.15 -28.41
CA GLY A 55 -20.79 -7.80 -28.30
C GLY A 55 -19.86 -8.94 -28.73
N ILE A 56 -20.16 -10.18 -28.32
CA ILE A 56 -19.40 -11.38 -28.74
C ILE A 56 -19.52 -11.62 -30.25
N ARG A 57 -20.71 -11.42 -30.84
CA ARG A 57 -20.90 -11.55 -32.30
C ARG A 57 -20.17 -10.47 -33.09
N GLN A 58 -20.11 -9.23 -32.60
CA GLN A 58 -19.31 -8.17 -33.22
C GLN A 58 -17.80 -8.41 -33.11
N ALA A 59 -17.34 -9.03 -32.01
CA ALA A 59 -15.94 -9.44 -31.85
C ALA A 59 -15.56 -10.62 -32.77
N GLN A 60 -16.48 -11.58 -32.97
CA GLN A 60 -16.26 -12.73 -33.86
C GLN A 60 -16.30 -12.38 -35.35
N GLN A 61 -16.96 -11.28 -35.74
CA GLN A 61 -16.97 -10.78 -37.14
C GLN A 61 -15.69 -10.03 -37.54
N ARG A 62 -14.78 -9.72 -36.59
CA ARG A 62 -13.50 -9.05 -36.85
C ARG A 62 -12.29 -9.99 -36.82
N ALA A 63 -12.50 -11.29 -36.61
CA ALA A 63 -11.44 -12.29 -36.67
C ALA A 63 -11.45 -12.97 -38.06
N PRO A 64 -10.34 -12.98 -38.82
CA PRO A 64 -10.27 -13.79 -40.03
C PRO A 64 -10.23 -15.28 -39.64
N VAL A 65 -11.21 -16.03 -40.12
CA VAL A 65 -11.25 -17.49 -40.04
C VAL A 65 -10.65 -18.05 -41.32
N HIS A 66 -9.53 -18.75 -41.22
CA HIS A 66 -9.30 -19.96 -42.01
C HIS A 66 -8.27 -20.86 -41.31
N GLY A 67 -8.69 -22.09 -41.03
CA GLY A 67 -7.81 -23.17 -40.62
C GLY A 67 -7.15 -23.78 -41.85
N GLU A 68 -5.83 -23.90 -41.80
CA GLU A 68 -5.04 -24.93 -42.48
C GLU A 68 -3.71 -25.06 -41.71
N ARG A 69 -3.34 -26.30 -41.37
CA ARG A 69 -2.04 -26.60 -40.76
C ARG A 69 -0.95 -26.38 -41.82
N LEU A 70 0.01 -25.50 -41.56
CA LEU A 70 1.23 -25.36 -42.35
C LEU A 70 2.49 -25.37 -41.47
N PRO A 71 3.61 -25.93 -41.98
CA PRO A 71 4.67 -26.49 -41.16
C PRO A 71 5.69 -25.47 -40.65
N TYR A 72 6.30 -25.85 -39.52
CA TYR A 72 7.34 -25.19 -38.75
C TYR A 72 8.66 -25.06 -39.54
N SER A 73 8.71 -24.23 -40.60
CA SER A 73 9.96 -23.90 -41.31
C SER A 73 9.79 -22.80 -42.37
N ARG A 74 9.24 -21.63 -42.01
CA ARG A 74 9.44 -20.41 -42.81
C ARG A 74 9.05 -19.10 -42.10
N LEU A 75 9.69 -18.80 -40.97
CA LEU A 75 9.68 -17.46 -40.36
C LEU A 75 11.09 -17.07 -39.86
N GLN A 76 12.11 -17.26 -40.69
CA GLN A 76 13.48 -16.80 -40.42
C GLN A 76 13.96 -15.67 -41.32
N GLN A 77 13.10 -15.06 -42.15
CA GLN A 77 13.53 -13.98 -43.06
C GLN A 77 12.60 -12.76 -43.14
N GLN A 78 11.88 -12.46 -42.07
CA GLN A 78 11.43 -11.09 -41.79
C GLN A 78 11.84 -10.73 -40.38
N ARG A 79 13.12 -10.33 -40.23
CA ARG A 79 13.50 -9.44 -39.13
C ARG A 79 12.69 -8.16 -39.34
N MET A 80 11.56 -8.04 -38.64
CA MET A 80 11.13 -6.71 -38.26
C MET A 80 12.25 -6.20 -37.36
N GLU A 81 12.95 -5.16 -37.82
CA GLU A 81 13.82 -4.39 -36.97
C GLU A 81 13.07 -4.07 -35.67
N PRO A 82 13.74 -4.08 -34.49
CA PRO A 82 13.12 -3.63 -33.26
C PRO A 82 12.49 -2.26 -33.55
N PRO A 83 11.28 -1.95 -33.05
CA PRO A 83 10.71 -0.64 -33.25
C PRO A 83 11.75 0.35 -32.78
N ASN A 84 12.23 1.12 -33.76
CA ASN A 84 13.16 2.21 -33.60
C ASN A 84 12.73 2.95 -32.33
N THR A 85 13.65 3.18 -31.40
CA THR A 85 13.49 4.04 -30.22
C THR A 85 13.03 5.42 -30.68
N GLN A 86 11.74 5.54 -30.97
CA GLN A 86 11.06 6.79 -31.21
C GLN A 86 10.90 7.42 -29.84
N GLN A 87 11.91 8.20 -29.51
CA GLN A 87 11.81 9.49 -28.82
C GLN A 87 10.45 9.71 -28.17
N ILE A 88 10.47 9.64 -26.84
CA ILE A 88 9.50 10.26 -25.95
C ILE A 88 9.02 11.56 -26.59
N PRO A 89 7.71 11.75 -26.85
CA PRO A 89 7.21 13.00 -27.39
C PRO A 89 7.66 14.16 -26.50
N LYS A 90 8.43 15.07 -27.10
CA LYS A 90 8.85 16.34 -26.51
C LYS A 90 7.63 17.06 -25.90
N ALA A 91 7.81 17.50 -24.65
CA ALA A 91 7.08 18.55 -23.96
C ALA A 91 5.57 18.60 -24.26
N GLN A 92 4.77 17.97 -23.40
CA GLN A 92 3.40 18.41 -23.16
C GLN A 92 3.43 19.91 -22.84
N MET A 93 2.55 20.69 -23.47
CA MET A 93 2.42 22.12 -23.20
C MET A 93 2.25 22.35 -21.68
N PRO A 94 2.89 23.39 -21.12
CA PRO A 94 2.79 23.67 -19.70
C PRO A 94 1.32 23.94 -19.32
N PRO A 95 0.81 23.37 -18.21
CA PRO A 95 -0.50 23.73 -17.69
C PRO A 95 -0.60 25.25 -17.45
N PRO A 96 -1.79 25.85 -17.56
CA PRO A 96 -1.97 27.26 -17.24
C PRO A 96 -1.53 27.54 -15.78
N GLY A 97 -0.59 28.49 -15.59
CA GLY A 97 -0.15 28.92 -14.26
C GLY A 97 1.32 28.64 -13.90
N GLN A 98 2.11 28.04 -14.80
CA GLN A 98 3.55 27.89 -14.57
C GLN A 98 4.27 29.25 -14.62
N VAL A 99 5.07 29.52 -13.60
CA VAL A 99 5.87 30.75 -13.53
C VAL A 99 7.09 30.55 -14.44
N GLY A 100 7.23 31.39 -15.47
CA GLY A 100 8.45 31.47 -16.25
C GLY A 100 9.56 32.11 -15.41
N GLY A 101 10.46 31.30 -14.85
CA GLY A 101 11.58 31.75 -14.03
C GLY A 101 12.58 30.61 -13.76
N PRO A 102 13.79 30.91 -13.27
CA PRO A 102 14.76 29.87 -12.89
C PRO A 102 14.19 29.02 -11.76
N TYR A 103 14.52 27.72 -11.76
CA TYR A 103 14.18 26.81 -10.66
C TYR A 103 14.78 27.37 -9.36
N PRO A 104 13.95 27.69 -8.35
CA PRO A 104 14.39 28.53 -7.23
C PRO A 104 15.18 27.78 -6.17
N TYR A 105 15.23 26.44 -6.24
CA TYR A 105 15.89 25.62 -5.23
C TYR A 105 17.30 25.26 -5.68
N PRO A 106 18.31 25.41 -4.80
CA PRO A 106 19.69 25.08 -5.14
C PRO A 106 19.81 23.60 -5.54
N LEU A 107 20.49 23.36 -6.66
CA LEU A 107 20.85 22.02 -7.14
C LEU A 107 22.37 21.82 -7.06
N ASP A 108 22.95 22.29 -5.97
CA ASP A 108 24.38 22.19 -5.69
C ASP A 108 24.68 21.06 -4.69
N PRO A 109 25.81 20.36 -4.83
CA PRO A 109 26.23 19.37 -3.85
C PRO A 109 26.53 20.04 -2.49
N PRO A 110 26.47 19.27 -1.39
CA PRO A 110 26.95 19.77 -0.10
C PRO A 110 28.39 20.30 -0.22
N PRO A 111 28.73 21.41 0.46
CA PRO A 111 30.05 22.01 0.35
C PRO A 111 31.14 21.06 0.87
N ALA A 112 32.37 21.23 0.38
CA ALA A 112 33.50 20.43 0.86
C ALA A 112 33.68 20.59 2.38
N GLY A 113 33.76 19.47 3.10
CA GLY A 113 33.88 19.45 4.56
C GLY A 113 32.55 19.58 5.33
N TYR A 114 31.41 19.57 4.64
CA TYR A 114 30.08 19.49 5.24
C TYR A 114 29.93 18.20 6.06
N ASP A 115 29.62 18.36 7.33
CA ASP A 115 29.31 17.27 8.24
C ASP A 115 27.85 17.40 8.70
N ILE A 116 26.99 16.48 8.28
CA ILE A 116 25.56 16.49 8.60
C ILE A 116 25.33 16.55 10.12
N HIS A 117 26.17 15.89 10.91
CA HIS A 117 26.01 15.83 12.38
C HIS A 117 26.31 17.17 13.05
N ARG A 118 27.17 17.99 12.44
CA ARG A 118 27.60 19.29 12.96
C ARG A 118 26.83 20.46 12.33
N ASP A 119 26.67 20.43 11.01
CA ASP A 119 26.33 21.60 10.20
C ASP A 119 24.85 21.65 9.78
N TYR A 120 24.12 20.53 9.80
CA TYR A 120 22.71 20.50 9.41
C TYR A 120 21.79 21.06 10.50
N GLU A 121 20.83 21.89 10.14
CA GLU A 121 19.68 22.22 10.99
C GLU A 121 18.39 22.15 10.16
N PRO A 122 17.26 21.66 10.74
CA PRO A 122 15.97 21.70 10.08
C PRO A 122 15.61 23.11 9.61
N LYS A 123 15.33 23.23 8.31
CA LYS A 123 15.15 24.52 7.63
C LYS A 123 13.75 25.14 7.82
N GLY A 124 12.83 24.47 8.51
CA GLY A 124 11.48 24.97 8.79
C GLY A 124 10.47 24.84 7.64
N GLY A 125 9.19 24.98 7.98
CA GLY A 125 8.04 24.76 7.08
C GLY A 125 7.55 25.97 6.27
N SER A 126 8.22 27.12 6.33
CA SER A 126 7.80 28.34 5.59
C SER A 126 8.16 28.32 4.09
N ARG A 127 8.79 27.25 3.61
CA ARG A 127 9.26 27.09 2.23
C ARG A 127 8.30 26.23 1.42
N PHE A 128 8.39 26.34 0.09
CA PHE A 128 7.64 25.55 -0.87
C PHE A 128 6.11 25.78 -0.83
N GLY A 129 5.66 26.94 -0.36
CA GLY A 129 4.23 27.30 -0.24
C GLY A 129 3.45 27.23 -1.55
N GLU A 130 4.12 27.38 -2.69
CA GLU A 130 3.60 27.21 -4.04
C GLU A 130 3.10 25.78 -4.34
N TYR A 131 3.52 24.76 -3.57
CA TYR A 131 3.05 23.38 -3.71
C TYR A 131 1.79 23.05 -2.90
N THR A 132 1.28 23.99 -2.09
CA THR A 132 0.10 23.82 -1.21
C THR A 132 -1.15 23.33 -1.95
N GLN A 133 -1.34 23.80 -3.18
CA GLN A 133 -2.51 23.44 -3.98
C GLN A 133 -2.29 22.18 -4.82
N GLY A 134 -1.08 21.62 -4.84
CA GLY A 134 -0.71 20.49 -5.68
C GLY A 134 -0.45 20.87 -7.14
N ASP A 135 -0.27 22.15 -7.41
CA ASP A 135 0.15 22.64 -8.72
C ASP A 135 1.61 22.22 -8.99
N ALA A 136 2.00 22.21 -10.28
CA ALA A 136 3.39 22.04 -10.71
C ALA A 136 3.91 23.41 -11.15
N PRO A 137 4.36 24.27 -10.21
CA PRO A 137 4.58 25.70 -10.46
C PRO A 137 5.69 25.99 -11.47
N TYR A 138 6.58 25.02 -11.73
CA TYR A 138 7.75 25.17 -12.58
C TYR A 138 7.73 24.23 -13.79
N VAL A 139 8.23 24.73 -14.92
CA VAL A 139 8.59 23.90 -16.07
C VAL A 139 9.90 23.19 -15.76
N ILE A 140 9.89 21.86 -15.73
CA ILE A 140 11.13 21.08 -15.55
C ILE A 140 11.78 20.86 -16.92
N THR A 141 12.79 21.66 -17.21
CA THR A 141 13.60 21.51 -18.43
C THR A 141 14.59 20.36 -18.29
N GLU A 142 15.14 19.90 -19.42
CA GLU A 142 16.16 18.86 -19.41
C GLU A 142 17.43 19.28 -18.66
N GLU A 143 17.79 20.56 -18.72
CA GLU A 143 18.92 21.10 -17.94
C GLU A 143 18.68 21.00 -16.43
N ILE A 144 17.46 21.33 -15.97
CA ILE A 144 17.07 21.20 -14.56
C ILE A 144 17.10 19.71 -14.15
N ARG A 145 16.58 18.83 -15.00
CA ARG A 145 16.59 17.37 -14.78
C ARG A 145 18.02 16.85 -14.64
N GLN A 146 18.91 17.18 -15.57
CA GLN A 146 20.30 16.75 -15.53
C GLN A 146 21.03 17.25 -14.28
N LYS A 147 20.86 18.53 -13.91
CA LYS A 147 21.44 19.08 -12.66
C LYS A 147 20.92 18.36 -11.41
N SER A 148 19.62 18.08 -11.39
CA SER A 148 18.99 17.29 -10.32
C SER A 148 19.56 15.87 -10.26
N ASP A 149 19.75 15.21 -11.40
CA ASP A 149 20.32 13.86 -11.48
C ASP A 149 21.78 13.82 -11.04
N ASP A 150 22.59 14.79 -11.45
CA ASP A 150 23.99 14.90 -11.03
C ASP A 150 24.11 15.08 -9.51
N LEU A 151 23.26 15.93 -8.91
CA LEU A 151 23.17 16.09 -7.47
C LEU A 151 22.65 14.82 -6.78
N ALA A 152 21.65 14.16 -7.36
CA ALA A 152 21.08 12.94 -6.82
C ALA A 152 22.14 11.83 -6.71
N ARG A 153 22.99 11.63 -7.73
CA ARG A 153 24.11 10.66 -7.67
C ARG A 153 25.07 10.93 -6.52
N VAL A 154 25.33 12.19 -6.17
CA VAL A 154 26.13 12.55 -5.00
C VAL A 154 25.39 12.19 -3.70
N ARG A 155 24.10 12.55 -3.59
CA ARG A 155 23.26 12.27 -2.42
C ARG A 155 23.04 10.76 -2.20
N ARG A 156 22.94 9.97 -3.28
CA ARG A 156 22.79 8.51 -3.26
C ARG A 156 23.89 7.82 -2.45
N GLU A 157 25.13 8.30 -2.56
CA GLU A 157 26.25 7.73 -1.80
C GLU A 157 26.13 7.98 -0.29
N TYR A 158 25.54 9.10 0.13
CA TYR A 158 25.24 9.33 1.55
C TYR A 158 24.18 8.34 2.07
N VAL A 159 23.11 8.10 1.28
CA VAL A 159 22.09 7.11 1.64
C VAL A 159 22.66 5.69 1.65
N LYS A 160 23.54 5.36 0.69
CA LYS A 160 24.26 4.07 0.68
C LYS A 160 25.14 3.90 1.92
N ASN A 161 25.75 4.97 2.43
CA ASN A 161 26.54 4.92 3.66
C ASN A 161 25.65 4.76 4.92
N MET A 162 24.45 5.34 4.94
CA MET A 162 23.42 5.05 5.95
C MET A 162 23.08 3.55 5.93
N MET A 163 22.80 3.00 4.75
CA MET A 163 22.53 1.56 4.57
C MET A 163 23.65 0.69 5.12
N LYS A 164 24.91 0.97 4.73
CA LYS A 164 26.10 0.26 5.22
C LYS A 164 26.24 0.33 6.74
N THR A 165 26.05 1.51 7.32
CA THR A 165 26.16 1.70 8.78
C THR A 165 25.14 0.84 9.52
N ALA A 166 23.87 0.91 9.10
CA ALA A 166 22.80 0.17 9.74
C ALA A 166 22.91 -1.35 9.53
N TRP A 167 23.25 -1.78 8.31
CA TRP A 167 23.44 -3.20 8.01
C TRP A 167 24.64 -3.79 8.75
N GLN A 168 25.78 -3.11 8.77
CA GLN A 168 26.96 -3.59 9.50
C GLN A 168 26.66 -3.72 10.99
N GLY A 169 25.96 -2.74 11.58
CA GLY A 169 25.50 -2.84 12.95
C GLY A 169 24.58 -4.03 13.20
N TYR A 170 23.64 -4.31 12.31
CA TYR A 170 22.82 -5.53 12.36
C TYR A 170 23.67 -6.80 12.29
N VAL A 171 24.64 -6.89 11.37
CA VAL A 171 25.54 -8.04 11.23
C VAL A 171 26.36 -8.27 12.50
N ASP A 172 26.94 -7.22 13.07
CA ASP A 172 27.83 -7.33 14.22
C ASP A 172 27.10 -7.70 15.51
N HIS A 173 25.83 -7.30 15.65
CA HIS A 173 25.11 -7.37 16.93
C HIS A 173 23.86 -8.26 16.93
N ALA A 174 23.30 -8.58 15.77
CA ALA A 174 21.98 -9.19 15.65
C ALA A 174 21.81 -10.09 14.40
N PHE A 175 22.89 -10.56 13.76
CA PHE A 175 22.78 -11.33 12.52
C PHE A 175 21.91 -12.59 12.69
N GLY A 176 20.84 -12.69 11.90
CA GLY A 176 19.85 -13.77 11.96
C GLY A 176 18.79 -13.63 13.06
N MET A 177 18.85 -12.57 13.86
CA MET A 177 17.79 -12.17 14.79
C MET A 177 16.73 -11.35 14.05
N ASP A 178 15.52 -11.27 14.59
CA ASP A 178 14.44 -10.54 13.91
C ASP A 178 14.73 -9.04 13.81
N GLU A 179 15.29 -8.45 14.86
CA GLU A 179 15.52 -7.02 14.97
C GLU A 179 16.81 -6.71 15.75
N ILE A 180 17.32 -5.49 15.56
CA ILE A 180 18.40 -4.92 16.37
C ILE A 180 17.86 -3.85 17.32
N LYS A 181 18.47 -3.83 18.51
CA LYS A 181 18.40 -2.77 19.52
C LYS A 181 19.64 -1.87 19.38
N PRO A 182 19.56 -0.76 18.62
CA PRO A 182 20.69 -0.01 18.11
C PRO A 182 21.39 0.88 19.16
N ALA A 183 20.80 1.10 20.34
CA ALA A 183 21.44 1.83 21.43
C ALA A 183 22.21 0.90 22.36
N SER A 184 21.71 -0.32 22.61
CA SER A 184 22.39 -1.32 23.43
C SER A 184 23.33 -2.25 22.65
N GLY A 185 23.17 -2.35 21.32
CA GLY A 185 23.94 -3.28 20.48
C GLY A 185 23.57 -4.74 20.73
N THR A 186 22.27 -5.03 20.88
CA THR A 186 21.74 -6.38 21.11
C THR A 186 20.68 -6.75 20.07
N GLY A 187 20.41 -8.05 19.88
CA GLY A 187 19.33 -8.53 19.02
C GLY A 187 18.05 -8.86 19.78
N ASP A 188 16.91 -8.88 19.07
CA ASP A 188 15.61 -9.28 19.57
C ASP A 188 14.92 -10.25 18.61
N ASN A 189 14.17 -11.23 19.14
CA ASN A 189 13.42 -12.23 18.37
C ASN A 189 11.91 -12.15 18.64
N GLY A 190 11.38 -10.93 18.75
CA GLY A 190 9.96 -10.67 19.00
C GLY A 190 9.02 -11.24 17.93
N TRP A 191 9.53 -11.61 16.76
CA TRP A 191 8.77 -12.16 15.65
C TRP A 191 8.88 -13.70 15.52
N GLY A 192 9.58 -14.36 16.44
CA GLY A 192 9.74 -15.82 16.46
C GLY A 192 11.11 -16.33 16.01
N GLY A 193 12.06 -15.43 15.76
CA GLY A 193 13.42 -15.74 15.35
C GLY A 193 13.48 -16.28 13.92
N PHE A 194 12.83 -15.58 13.00
CA PHE A 194 12.84 -15.83 11.56
C PHE A 194 13.82 -14.93 10.81
N GLY A 195 14.59 -14.10 11.52
CA GLY A 195 15.57 -13.20 10.89
C GLY A 195 14.87 -12.13 10.06
N VAL A 196 13.77 -11.58 10.55
CA VAL A 196 12.91 -10.65 9.80
C VAL A 196 13.71 -9.51 9.18
N THR A 197 14.53 -8.76 9.94
CA THR A 197 15.39 -7.70 9.38
C THR A 197 16.26 -8.19 8.22
N LEU A 198 16.85 -9.38 8.34
CA LEU A 198 17.68 -9.96 7.28
C LEU A 198 16.88 -10.20 6.01
N VAL A 199 15.73 -10.86 6.11
CA VAL A 199 14.87 -11.20 4.97
C VAL A 199 14.27 -9.95 4.31
N ASP A 200 13.79 -9.02 5.14
CA ASP A 200 13.16 -7.75 4.74
C ASP A 200 14.15 -6.83 4.01
N THR A 201 15.45 -7.02 4.22
CA THR A 201 16.51 -6.15 3.67
C THR A 201 17.17 -6.71 2.41
N LEU A 202 16.90 -7.96 2.02
CA LEU A 202 17.58 -8.64 0.91
C LEU A 202 17.56 -7.83 -0.40
N ASP A 203 16.39 -7.37 -0.81
CA ASP A 203 16.27 -6.60 -2.04
C ASP A 203 16.84 -5.18 -1.93
N THR A 204 16.85 -4.55 -0.75
CA THR A 204 17.60 -3.31 -0.50
C THR A 204 19.09 -3.51 -0.73
N LEU A 205 19.68 -4.60 -0.21
CA LEU A 205 21.10 -4.93 -0.46
C LEU A 205 21.35 -5.12 -1.96
N TRP A 206 20.43 -5.80 -2.65
CA TRP A 206 20.53 -5.97 -4.09
C TRP A 206 20.51 -4.63 -4.84
N LEU A 207 19.52 -3.77 -4.58
CA LEU A 207 19.29 -2.51 -5.30
C LEU A 207 20.37 -1.46 -5.00
N THR A 208 20.94 -1.48 -3.79
CA THR A 208 22.05 -0.58 -3.41
C THR A 208 23.42 -1.08 -3.90
N GLY A 209 23.48 -2.24 -4.56
CA GLY A 209 24.70 -2.85 -5.07
C GLY A 209 25.60 -3.47 -3.98
N MET A 210 25.06 -3.73 -2.79
CA MET A 210 25.72 -4.43 -1.68
C MET A 210 25.60 -5.96 -1.87
N LYS A 211 26.22 -6.46 -2.95
CA LYS A 211 26.03 -7.84 -3.41
C LYS A 211 26.71 -8.87 -2.50
N ASP A 212 27.86 -8.54 -1.89
CA ASP A 212 28.55 -9.47 -1.00
C ASP A 212 27.73 -9.70 0.27
N GLU A 213 27.16 -8.62 0.83
CA GLU A 213 26.24 -8.65 1.95
C GLU A 213 24.96 -9.41 1.62
N PHE A 214 24.41 -9.23 0.41
CA PHE A 214 23.28 -10.01 -0.08
C PHE A 214 23.59 -11.51 -0.08
N TRP A 215 24.75 -11.92 -0.60
CA TRP A 215 25.11 -13.34 -0.65
C TRP A 215 25.36 -13.95 0.73
N GLN A 216 25.91 -13.17 1.67
CA GLN A 216 26.02 -13.58 3.06
C GLN A 216 24.64 -13.81 3.70
N ALA A 217 23.69 -12.90 3.47
CA ALA A 217 22.31 -13.06 3.93
C ALA A 217 21.62 -14.26 3.24
N ARG A 218 21.86 -14.48 1.95
CA ARG A 218 21.36 -15.64 1.20
C ARG A 218 21.85 -16.96 1.81
N ASP A 219 23.12 -17.05 2.18
CA ASP A 219 23.68 -18.24 2.85
C ASP A 219 22.98 -18.49 4.19
N TRP A 220 22.69 -17.44 4.97
CA TRP A 220 21.92 -17.60 6.20
C TRP A 220 20.50 -18.12 5.93
N VAL A 221 19.80 -17.59 4.92
CA VAL A 221 18.48 -18.09 4.51
C VAL A 221 18.53 -19.57 4.15
N ARG A 222 19.54 -19.99 3.37
CA ARG A 222 19.72 -21.40 2.98
C ARG A 222 19.93 -22.31 4.18
N ASP A 223 20.77 -21.89 5.12
CA ASP A 223 21.32 -22.77 6.15
C ASP A 223 20.55 -22.72 7.48
N HIS A 224 19.82 -21.63 7.76
CA HIS A 224 19.26 -21.36 9.10
C HIS A 224 17.77 -21.00 9.14
N LEU A 225 17.18 -20.49 8.04
CA LEU A 225 15.78 -20.07 8.06
C LEU A 225 14.85 -21.29 8.14
N MET A 226 14.04 -21.34 9.20
CA MET A 226 13.10 -22.44 9.45
C MET A 226 11.74 -21.91 9.92
N HIS A 227 10.71 -22.02 9.09
CA HIS A 227 9.34 -21.60 9.44
C HIS A 227 8.57 -22.65 10.27
N GLY A 228 9.11 -23.85 10.46
CA GLY A 228 8.48 -24.94 11.21
C GLY A 228 8.44 -24.78 12.73
N LYS A 229 8.70 -23.58 13.26
CA LYS A 229 8.71 -23.28 14.70
C LYS A 229 7.26 -23.09 15.22
N PRO A 230 6.93 -23.51 16.46
CA PRO A 230 5.60 -23.35 17.05
C PRO A 230 5.33 -21.90 17.49
N HIS A 231 5.41 -20.95 16.56
CA HIS A 231 5.21 -19.53 16.82
C HIS A 231 3.94 -19.02 16.14
N GLN A 232 3.18 -18.19 16.87
CA GLN A 232 2.00 -17.51 16.36
C GLN A 232 2.46 -16.20 15.69
N VAL A 233 2.16 -16.02 14.41
CA VAL A 233 2.54 -14.81 13.67
C VAL A 233 1.30 -14.05 13.20
N SER A 234 1.46 -12.75 12.95
CA SER A 234 0.51 -11.99 12.14
C SER A 234 0.63 -12.45 10.68
N VAL A 235 -0.51 -12.79 10.07
CA VAL A 235 -0.56 -13.24 8.66
C VAL A 235 -0.15 -12.11 7.73
N PHE A 236 -0.67 -10.91 7.99
CA PHE A 236 -0.37 -9.71 7.21
C PHE A 236 1.11 -9.36 7.27
N GLU A 237 1.65 -9.13 8.47
CA GLU A 237 3.04 -8.68 8.66
C GLU A 237 4.04 -9.69 8.07
N THR A 238 3.81 -10.99 8.29
CA THR A 238 4.70 -12.02 7.76
C THR A 238 4.59 -12.15 6.24
N THR A 239 3.41 -11.87 5.67
CA THR A 239 3.21 -11.88 4.22
C THR A 239 3.97 -10.72 3.58
N ILE A 240 3.73 -9.49 4.03
CA ILE A 240 4.29 -8.31 3.37
C ILE A 240 5.80 -8.22 3.56
N ARG A 241 6.34 -8.58 4.73
CA ARG A 241 7.79 -8.54 5.04
C ARG A 241 8.52 -9.76 4.50
N SER A 242 8.22 -10.93 5.06
CA SER A 242 9.02 -12.14 4.83
C SER A 242 8.69 -12.82 3.51
N LEU A 243 7.40 -13.02 3.20
CA LEU A 243 7.04 -13.61 1.91
C LEU A 243 7.35 -12.64 0.75
N GLY A 244 7.01 -11.36 0.91
CA GLY A 244 7.36 -10.29 -0.05
C GLY A 244 8.86 -10.18 -0.27
N GLY A 245 9.66 -10.09 0.79
CA GLY A 245 11.12 -9.99 0.71
C GLY A 245 11.78 -11.20 0.04
N LEU A 246 11.34 -12.43 0.35
CA LEU A 246 11.82 -13.64 -0.33
C LEU A 246 11.45 -13.66 -1.82
N LEU A 247 10.23 -13.28 -2.17
CA LEU A 247 9.78 -13.25 -3.58
C LEU A 247 10.52 -12.19 -4.39
N SER A 248 10.73 -11.00 -3.82
CA SER A 248 11.52 -9.93 -4.43
C SER A 248 12.98 -10.36 -4.58
N ALA A 249 13.61 -10.91 -3.54
CA ALA A 249 14.97 -11.43 -3.61
C ALA A 249 15.12 -12.50 -4.70
N TYR A 250 14.14 -13.39 -4.86
CA TYR A 250 14.09 -14.35 -5.97
C TYR A 250 13.99 -13.66 -7.33
N ASP A 251 13.04 -12.72 -7.49
CA ASP A 251 12.78 -12.07 -8.78
C ASP A 251 14.01 -11.31 -9.31
N TRP A 252 14.78 -10.70 -8.40
CA TRP A 252 16.00 -9.96 -8.72
C TRP A 252 17.23 -10.85 -8.93
N SER A 253 17.38 -11.92 -8.15
CA SER A 253 18.61 -12.75 -8.16
C SER A 253 18.52 -14.03 -8.98
N GLY A 254 17.30 -14.54 -9.22
CA GLY A 254 17.06 -15.87 -9.77
C GLY A 254 17.40 -17.04 -8.84
N ASP A 255 17.78 -16.78 -7.58
CA ASP A 255 18.22 -17.82 -6.65
C ASP A 255 17.03 -18.57 -6.01
N LYS A 256 16.89 -19.85 -6.37
CA LYS A 256 15.80 -20.72 -5.92
C LYS A 256 15.77 -20.96 -4.40
N VAL A 257 16.84 -20.65 -3.66
CA VAL A 257 16.80 -20.66 -2.18
C VAL A 257 15.64 -19.82 -1.66
N PHE A 258 15.47 -18.62 -2.22
CA PHE A 258 14.41 -17.71 -1.78
C PHE A 258 13.03 -18.22 -2.19
N LEU A 259 12.86 -18.70 -3.43
CA LEU A 259 11.57 -19.22 -3.90
C LEU A 259 11.12 -20.46 -3.12
N ASN A 260 12.04 -21.36 -2.79
CA ASN A 260 11.73 -22.55 -1.99
C ASN A 260 11.28 -22.17 -0.58
N SER A 261 11.97 -21.18 0.02
CA SER A 261 11.61 -20.64 1.33
C SER A 261 10.24 -19.94 1.31
N ALA A 262 10.00 -19.13 0.27
CA ALA A 262 8.72 -18.45 0.04
C ALA A 262 7.56 -19.45 -0.09
N LEU A 263 7.76 -20.56 -0.81
CA LEU A 263 6.76 -21.62 -0.93
C LEU A 263 6.44 -22.27 0.42
N ASP A 264 7.44 -22.64 1.23
CA ASP A 264 7.19 -23.20 2.56
C ASP A 264 6.43 -22.21 3.46
N LEU A 265 6.83 -20.94 3.46
CA LEU A 265 6.15 -19.91 4.24
C LEU A 265 4.70 -19.68 3.78
N GLY A 266 4.48 -19.52 2.47
CA GLY A 266 3.17 -19.31 1.87
C GLY A 266 2.20 -20.45 2.19
N LYS A 267 2.67 -21.71 2.13
CA LYS A 267 1.86 -22.87 2.54
C LYS A 267 1.39 -22.75 3.99
N ARG A 268 2.28 -22.41 4.91
CA ARG A 268 1.98 -22.29 6.34
C ARG A 268 1.02 -21.15 6.62
N LEU A 269 1.26 -19.99 6.01
CA LEU A 269 0.40 -18.81 6.14
C LEU A 269 -1.01 -19.06 5.57
N SER A 270 -1.12 -19.80 4.46
CA SER A 270 -2.42 -20.11 3.82
C SER A 270 -3.38 -20.92 4.71
N ARG A 271 -2.87 -21.53 5.80
CA ARG A 271 -3.68 -22.21 6.82
C ARG A 271 -4.53 -21.25 7.65
N ALA A 272 -4.26 -19.94 7.57
CA ALA A 272 -5.12 -18.91 8.14
C ALA A 272 -6.51 -18.84 7.48
N PHE A 273 -6.70 -19.46 6.32
CA PHE A 273 -8.01 -19.59 5.68
C PHE A 273 -8.80 -20.81 6.17
N ASP A 274 -8.15 -21.75 6.87
CA ASP A 274 -8.79 -22.99 7.29
C ASP A 274 -9.94 -22.68 8.26
N GLY A 275 -11.12 -23.24 8.04
CA GLY A 275 -12.29 -23.03 8.90
C GLY A 275 -12.97 -21.66 8.76
N SER A 276 -12.46 -20.74 7.93
CA SER A 276 -13.18 -19.51 7.58
C SER A 276 -14.48 -19.83 6.85
N THR A 277 -15.60 -19.31 7.34
CA THR A 277 -16.91 -19.51 6.70
C THR A 277 -17.20 -18.49 5.60
N THR A 278 -16.49 -17.36 5.60
CA THR A 278 -16.71 -16.25 4.66
C THR A 278 -15.68 -16.19 3.53
N GLY A 279 -14.58 -16.95 3.62
CA GLY A 279 -13.44 -16.85 2.71
C GLY A 279 -12.40 -15.80 3.10
N ILE A 280 -12.64 -15.01 4.16
CA ILE A 280 -11.65 -14.06 4.71
C ILE A 280 -10.77 -14.78 5.75
N PRO A 281 -9.44 -14.67 5.68
CA PRO A 281 -8.54 -15.36 6.61
C PRO A 281 -8.63 -14.80 8.03
N PHE A 282 -8.15 -15.57 9.00
CA PHE A 282 -7.87 -15.08 10.34
C PHE A 282 -6.58 -14.24 10.36
N GLY A 283 -6.52 -13.23 11.23
CA GLY A 283 -5.37 -12.31 11.29
C GLY A 283 -4.06 -12.93 11.81
N GLN A 284 -4.14 -14.03 12.57
CA GLN A 284 -2.97 -14.73 13.09
C GLN A 284 -3.01 -16.23 12.79
N VAL A 285 -1.82 -16.81 12.57
CA VAL A 285 -1.64 -18.27 12.40
C VAL A 285 -0.37 -18.77 13.06
N ASN A 286 -0.42 -19.98 13.63
CA ASN A 286 0.77 -20.69 14.09
C ASN A 286 1.42 -21.43 12.92
N LEU A 287 2.68 -21.10 12.60
CA LEU A 287 3.34 -21.62 11.41
C LEU A 287 3.61 -23.14 11.45
N GLN A 288 3.63 -23.75 12.63
CA GLN A 288 3.75 -25.20 12.79
C GLN A 288 2.38 -25.89 12.84
N SER A 289 1.52 -25.49 13.78
CA SER A 289 0.28 -26.21 14.07
C SER A 289 -0.90 -25.78 13.19
N GLY A 290 -0.85 -24.60 12.57
CA GLY A 290 -1.94 -23.96 11.82
C GLY A 290 -3.09 -23.48 12.68
N HIS A 291 -2.94 -23.51 14.01
CA HIS A 291 -3.88 -22.87 14.90
C HIS A 291 -3.98 -21.38 14.56
N HIS A 292 -5.19 -20.87 14.43
CA HIS A 292 -5.44 -19.52 13.94
C HIS A 292 -6.49 -18.81 14.80
N ALA A 293 -6.39 -17.48 14.84
CA ALA A 293 -7.30 -16.63 15.58
C ALA A 293 -7.26 -15.19 15.04
N ASN A 294 -8.29 -14.42 15.33
CA ASN A 294 -8.22 -12.96 15.21
C ASN A 294 -7.73 -12.37 16.54
N ILE A 295 -7.08 -11.22 16.44
CA ILE A 295 -6.57 -10.51 17.62
C ILE A 295 -7.71 -10.06 18.55
N ALA A 296 -7.50 -10.29 19.85
CA ALA A 296 -8.56 -10.11 20.85
C ALA A 296 -9.04 -8.66 20.97
N TRP A 297 -8.13 -7.68 20.84
CA TRP A 297 -8.47 -6.26 20.97
C TRP A 297 -9.37 -5.75 19.83
N ALA A 298 -9.36 -6.41 18.67
CA ALA A 298 -10.27 -6.14 17.56
C ALA A 298 -11.65 -6.79 17.75
N GLY A 299 -11.96 -7.31 18.94
CA GLY A 299 -13.22 -8.00 19.23
C GLY A 299 -13.39 -9.30 18.44
N GLY A 300 -12.27 -9.95 18.06
CA GLY A 300 -12.28 -11.13 17.19
C GLY A 300 -12.66 -10.84 15.74
N SER A 301 -12.54 -9.59 15.28
CA SER A 301 -12.74 -9.20 13.89
C SER A 301 -11.46 -9.40 13.07
N ALA A 302 -11.61 -9.69 11.78
CA ALA A 302 -10.53 -9.52 10.81
C ALA A 302 -10.38 -8.02 10.46
N ILE A 303 -9.17 -7.60 10.10
CA ILE A 303 -8.85 -6.21 9.78
C ILE A 303 -8.69 -6.04 8.26
N LEU A 304 -9.30 -5.00 7.72
CA LEU A 304 -9.40 -4.75 6.28
C LEU A 304 -8.05 -4.67 5.57
N SER A 305 -7.09 -3.91 6.09
CA SER A 305 -5.73 -3.88 5.52
C SER A 305 -5.05 -5.25 5.61
N GLU A 306 -5.21 -5.96 6.73
CA GLU A 306 -4.52 -7.24 6.93
C GLU A 306 -4.88 -8.31 5.88
N PHE A 307 -6.17 -8.53 5.63
CA PHE A 307 -6.60 -9.49 4.61
C PHE A 307 -6.62 -8.89 3.19
N GLY A 308 -6.65 -7.56 3.10
CA GLY A 308 -6.69 -6.78 1.87
C GLY A 308 -5.33 -6.61 1.18
N SER A 309 -4.25 -7.02 1.83
CA SER A 309 -2.88 -6.72 1.44
C SER A 309 -1.98 -7.94 1.50
N MET A 310 -2.37 -8.97 0.77
CA MET A 310 -1.61 -10.22 0.61
C MET A 310 -1.60 -10.75 -0.84
N GLN A 311 -2.32 -10.08 -1.74
CA GLN A 311 -2.63 -10.58 -3.06
C GLN A 311 -1.41 -10.52 -3.98
N LEU A 312 -0.58 -9.47 -3.89
CA LEU A 312 0.61 -9.33 -4.72
C LEU A 312 1.58 -10.49 -4.52
N GLU A 313 1.81 -10.86 -3.26
CA GLU A 313 2.74 -11.92 -2.86
C GLU A 313 2.25 -13.29 -3.33
N TYR A 314 1.00 -13.64 -3.05
CA TYR A 314 0.47 -14.95 -3.46
C TYR A 314 0.28 -15.06 -4.98
N ARG A 315 -0.03 -13.95 -5.67
CA ARG A 315 -0.03 -13.90 -7.14
C ARG A 315 1.37 -14.10 -7.70
N MET A 316 2.40 -13.47 -7.13
CA MET A 316 3.79 -13.64 -7.56
C MET A 316 4.29 -15.07 -7.29
N LEU A 317 3.99 -15.63 -6.11
CA LEU A 317 4.35 -17.01 -5.77
C LEU A 317 3.76 -18.01 -6.78
N ASP A 318 2.48 -17.86 -7.13
CA ASP A 318 1.87 -18.68 -8.18
C ASP A 318 2.44 -18.39 -9.57
N GLN A 319 2.73 -17.12 -9.89
CA GLN A 319 3.35 -16.76 -11.16
C GLN A 319 4.70 -17.45 -11.36
N CYS A 320 5.50 -17.59 -10.30
CA CYS A 320 6.82 -18.23 -10.34
C CYS A 320 6.76 -19.76 -10.42
N LEU A 321 5.73 -20.40 -9.83
CA LEU A 321 5.69 -21.86 -9.64
C LEU A 321 4.66 -22.59 -10.51
N LYS A 322 3.51 -21.97 -10.78
CA LYS A 322 2.43 -22.51 -11.63
C LYS A 322 1.98 -23.92 -11.24
N THR A 323 1.76 -24.17 -9.95
CA THR A 323 1.25 -25.46 -9.43
C THR A 323 -0.21 -25.34 -9.01
N ASP A 324 -0.94 -26.45 -8.93
CA ASP A 324 -2.33 -26.47 -8.42
C ASP A 324 -2.44 -25.91 -6.98
N GLU A 325 -1.42 -26.17 -6.16
CA GLU A 325 -1.34 -25.71 -4.78
C GLU A 325 -1.18 -24.18 -4.71
N THR A 326 -0.23 -23.62 -5.47
CA THR A 326 -0.05 -22.16 -5.54
C THR A 326 -1.23 -21.46 -6.20
N GLY A 327 -1.87 -22.10 -7.19
CA GLY A 327 -3.08 -21.60 -7.83
C GLY A 327 -4.25 -21.51 -6.85
N THR A 328 -4.37 -22.49 -5.95
CA THR A 328 -5.37 -22.48 -4.87
C THR A 328 -5.10 -21.36 -3.87
N MET A 329 -3.84 -21.15 -3.47
CA MET A 329 -3.47 -20.07 -2.55
C MET A 329 -3.74 -18.69 -3.17
N ARG A 330 -3.35 -18.47 -4.43
CA ARG A 330 -3.69 -17.26 -5.18
C ARG A 330 -5.20 -17.03 -5.20
N TYR A 331 -5.97 -18.03 -5.60
CA TYR A 331 -7.43 -17.93 -5.66
C TYR A 331 -8.05 -17.51 -4.32
N LYS A 332 -7.64 -18.12 -3.20
CA LYS A 332 -8.11 -17.74 -1.86
C LYS A 332 -7.89 -16.25 -1.57
N THR A 333 -6.71 -15.73 -1.90
CA THR A 333 -6.38 -14.31 -1.67
C THR A 333 -7.11 -13.35 -2.60
N GLU A 334 -7.28 -13.68 -3.88
CA GLU A 334 -7.97 -12.83 -4.86
C GLU A 334 -9.49 -12.80 -4.63
N HIS A 335 -10.06 -13.92 -4.19
CA HIS A 335 -11.49 -14.04 -3.89
C HIS A 335 -11.94 -13.00 -2.85
N ILE A 336 -11.05 -12.52 -1.98
CA ILE A 336 -11.32 -11.44 -1.04
C ILE A 336 -11.79 -10.17 -1.76
N PHE A 337 -11.11 -9.76 -2.85
CA PHE A 337 -11.53 -8.59 -3.61
C PHE A 337 -12.84 -8.83 -4.35
N GLU A 338 -13.12 -10.06 -4.80
CA GLU A 338 -14.43 -10.40 -5.37
C GLU A 338 -15.54 -10.23 -4.32
N LEU A 339 -15.32 -10.69 -3.08
CA LEU A 339 -16.25 -10.52 -1.97
C LEU A 339 -16.47 -9.04 -1.65
N MET A 340 -15.39 -8.25 -1.55
CA MET A 340 -15.49 -6.81 -1.27
C MET A 340 -16.15 -6.06 -2.42
N HIS A 341 -15.89 -6.45 -3.67
CA HIS A 341 -16.54 -5.89 -4.86
C HIS A 341 -18.04 -6.20 -4.89
N GLN A 342 -18.47 -7.37 -4.40
CA GLN A 342 -19.89 -7.71 -4.28
C GLN A 342 -20.61 -6.87 -3.22
N ILE A 343 -19.93 -6.51 -2.13
CA ILE A 343 -20.49 -5.63 -1.10
C ILE A 343 -20.67 -4.20 -1.64
N SER A 344 -19.68 -3.70 -2.40
CA SER A 344 -19.67 -2.42 -3.12
C SER A 344 -20.37 -1.26 -2.38
N PRO A 345 -19.81 -0.76 -1.25
CA PRO A 345 -20.35 0.43 -0.58
C PRO A 345 -20.58 1.56 -1.60
N PRO A 346 -21.68 2.34 -1.52
CA PRO A 346 -22.02 3.32 -2.54
C PRO A 346 -20.93 4.37 -2.80
N ASN A 347 -20.21 4.77 -1.75
CA ASN A 347 -19.07 5.68 -1.79
C ASN A 347 -17.73 4.98 -2.08
N GLY A 348 -17.69 3.65 -2.19
CA GLY A 348 -16.46 2.90 -2.40
C GLY A 348 -15.52 2.83 -1.18
N LEU A 349 -15.95 3.31 -0.02
CA LEU A 349 -15.15 3.31 1.21
C LEU A 349 -15.61 2.19 2.14
N PHE A 350 -14.64 1.52 2.75
CA PHE A 350 -14.85 0.29 3.51
C PHE A 350 -14.51 0.49 4.99
N PRO A 351 -15.40 0.09 5.92
CA PRO A 351 -15.04 -0.02 7.33
C PRO A 351 -14.02 -1.13 7.57
N TYR A 352 -13.16 -0.95 8.58
CA TYR A 352 -11.99 -1.82 8.74
C TYR A 352 -12.19 -3.08 9.59
N PHE A 353 -13.28 -3.20 10.38
CA PHE A 353 -13.52 -4.42 11.16
C PHE A 353 -14.57 -5.30 10.51
N VAL A 354 -14.18 -6.54 10.19
CA VAL A 354 -15.01 -7.51 9.48
C VAL A 354 -15.18 -8.79 10.28
N SER A 355 -16.41 -9.29 10.35
CA SER A 355 -16.70 -10.64 10.82
C SER A 355 -16.32 -11.66 9.74
N ASN A 356 -15.31 -12.49 9.98
CA ASN A 356 -14.87 -13.57 9.08
C ASN A 356 -15.35 -14.98 9.50
N ASN A 357 -16.12 -15.06 10.59
CA ASN A 357 -16.70 -16.30 11.09
C ASN A 357 -18.19 -16.07 11.39
N ASP A 358 -18.98 -16.00 10.32
CA ASP A 358 -20.42 -15.80 10.36
C ASP A 358 -21.15 -17.05 9.85
N PRO A 359 -22.17 -17.59 10.55
CA PRO A 359 -22.93 -18.75 10.09
C PRO A 359 -23.63 -18.57 8.74
N SER A 360 -23.88 -17.32 8.31
CA SER A 360 -24.45 -17.02 6.99
C SER A 360 -23.46 -17.21 5.83
N GLY A 361 -22.17 -17.37 6.14
CA GLY A 361 -21.08 -17.46 5.16
C GLY A 361 -20.78 -16.14 4.45
N ARG A 362 -21.36 -15.01 4.90
CA ARG A 362 -21.12 -13.69 4.30
C ARG A 362 -20.37 -12.79 5.28
N PRO A 363 -19.34 -12.06 4.82
CA PRO A 363 -18.66 -11.08 5.66
C PRO A 363 -19.59 -9.91 6.01
N SER A 364 -19.45 -9.38 7.22
CA SER A 364 -20.21 -8.23 7.71
C SER A 364 -19.32 -7.26 8.48
N PHE A 365 -19.51 -5.96 8.26
CA PHE A 365 -18.77 -4.93 8.98
C PHE A 365 -19.28 -4.77 10.42
N ARG A 366 -18.36 -4.55 11.36
CA ARG A 366 -18.65 -4.36 12.79
C ARG A 366 -18.49 -2.91 13.26
N ASN A 367 -18.12 -2.01 12.36
CA ASN A 367 -18.05 -0.57 12.57
C ASN A 367 -18.45 0.19 11.29
N ASP A 368 -18.55 1.51 11.38
CA ASP A 368 -18.72 2.43 10.26
C ASP A 368 -17.55 3.43 10.14
N HIS A 369 -16.39 3.10 10.71
CA HIS A 369 -15.18 3.93 10.65
C HIS A 369 -14.53 3.88 9.27
N LEU A 370 -14.40 5.03 8.61
CA LEU A 370 -13.69 5.18 7.35
C LEU A 370 -12.40 5.96 7.57
N THR A 371 -11.29 5.41 7.10
CA THR A 371 -9.96 5.99 7.23
C THR A 371 -9.09 5.51 6.06
N PHE A 372 -8.06 6.29 5.74
CA PHE A 372 -6.93 5.89 4.89
C PHE A 372 -5.66 5.65 5.72
N GLY A 373 -5.76 5.66 7.06
CA GLY A 373 -4.67 5.31 7.96
C GLY A 373 -4.74 3.84 8.37
N ALA A 374 -4.23 3.57 9.59
CA ALA A 374 -4.09 2.22 10.11
C ALA A 374 -5.40 1.41 10.01
N MET A 375 -5.25 0.11 9.73
CA MET A 375 -6.32 -0.89 9.58
C MET A 375 -7.06 -0.87 8.24
N ALA A 376 -6.86 0.14 7.38
CA ALA A 376 -7.55 0.26 6.10
C ALA A 376 -6.66 0.65 4.91
N ASP A 377 -5.64 1.48 5.16
CA ASP A 377 -4.63 1.98 4.20
C ASP A 377 -4.35 1.06 2.98
N SER A 378 -3.59 0.00 3.18
CA SER A 378 -2.99 -0.83 2.15
C SER A 378 -4.00 -1.71 1.41
N PHE A 379 -5.24 -1.83 1.89
CA PHE A 379 -6.32 -2.45 1.12
C PHE A 379 -6.65 -1.59 -0.12
N TYR A 380 -6.67 -0.27 0.02
CA TYR A 380 -6.89 0.65 -1.11
C TYR A 380 -5.66 0.68 -2.04
N GLU A 381 -4.46 0.57 -1.48
CA GLU A 381 -3.23 0.43 -2.23
C GLU A 381 -3.25 -0.79 -3.16
N TYR A 382 -3.65 -1.95 -2.62
CA TYR A 382 -3.65 -3.21 -3.35
C TYR A 382 -4.74 -3.27 -4.42
N MET A 383 -5.84 -2.51 -4.31
CA MET A 383 -6.78 -2.35 -5.44
C MET A 383 -6.05 -1.87 -6.70
N LEU A 384 -5.19 -0.85 -6.59
CA LEU A 384 -4.46 -0.35 -7.74
C LEU A 384 -3.29 -1.28 -8.10
N LYS A 385 -2.50 -1.67 -7.10
CA LYS A 385 -1.25 -2.39 -7.34
C LYS A 385 -1.48 -3.79 -7.90
N VAL A 386 -2.54 -4.51 -7.51
CA VAL A 386 -2.91 -5.80 -8.11
C VAL A 386 -3.28 -5.65 -9.59
N TRP A 387 -4.05 -4.60 -9.93
CA TRP A 387 -4.37 -4.28 -11.32
C TRP A 387 -3.12 -4.00 -12.16
N ILE A 388 -2.15 -3.25 -11.60
CA ILE A 388 -0.87 -2.98 -12.25
C ILE A 388 -0.05 -4.27 -12.41
N GLN A 389 0.05 -5.09 -11.37
CA GLN A 389 0.78 -6.37 -11.39
C GLN A 389 0.29 -7.28 -12.52
N GLY A 390 -1.03 -7.37 -12.71
CA GLY A 390 -1.63 -8.16 -13.79
C GLY A 390 -1.51 -7.58 -15.19
N GLY A 391 -0.77 -6.49 -15.38
CA GLY A 391 -0.59 -5.87 -16.68
C GLY A 391 -1.78 -4.99 -17.11
N LYS A 392 -2.56 -4.47 -16.15
CA LYS A 392 -3.63 -3.48 -16.38
C LYS A 392 -4.84 -4.02 -17.15
N VAL A 393 -5.11 -5.33 -17.08
CA VAL A 393 -6.19 -6.00 -17.84
C VAL A 393 -7.38 -6.48 -17.01
N GLU A 394 -7.35 -6.29 -15.69
CA GLU A 394 -8.36 -6.81 -14.75
C GLU A 394 -9.26 -5.67 -14.21
N PRO A 395 -10.36 -5.32 -14.92
CA PRO A 395 -11.09 -4.07 -14.69
C PRO A 395 -11.74 -3.94 -13.31
N MET A 396 -12.06 -5.05 -12.64
CA MET A 396 -12.69 -5.04 -11.30
C MET A 396 -11.84 -4.26 -10.30
N TYR A 397 -10.53 -4.53 -10.24
CA TYR A 397 -9.63 -3.87 -9.30
C TYR A 397 -9.53 -2.36 -9.57
N ARG A 398 -9.46 -1.97 -10.85
CA ARG A 398 -9.43 -0.56 -11.24
C ARG A 398 -10.73 0.17 -10.91
N ASP A 399 -11.88 -0.48 -11.15
CA ASP A 399 -13.19 0.08 -10.81
C ASP A 399 -13.34 0.29 -9.29
N MET A 400 -12.92 -0.69 -8.49
CA MET A 400 -12.89 -0.56 -7.03
C MET A 400 -12.02 0.63 -6.58
N TYR A 401 -10.79 0.72 -7.11
CA TYR A 401 -9.88 1.83 -6.82
C TYR A 401 -10.50 3.18 -7.19
N ASP A 402 -10.98 3.32 -8.43
CA ASP A 402 -11.53 4.58 -8.93
C ASP A 402 -12.74 5.04 -8.12
N LYS A 403 -13.61 4.10 -7.72
CA LYS A 403 -14.76 4.36 -6.84
C LYS A 403 -14.32 4.80 -5.44
N ALA A 404 -13.34 4.11 -4.85
CA ALA A 404 -12.80 4.45 -3.54
C ALA A 404 -12.12 5.83 -3.53
N MET A 405 -11.34 6.15 -4.58
CA MET A 405 -10.72 7.46 -4.71
C MET A 405 -11.78 8.56 -4.83
N GLN A 406 -12.83 8.34 -5.63
CA GLN A 406 -13.96 9.28 -5.69
C GLN A 406 -14.58 9.52 -4.30
N GLY A 407 -14.90 8.45 -3.56
CA GLY A 407 -15.43 8.57 -2.19
C GLY A 407 -14.50 9.28 -1.21
N MET A 408 -13.19 9.05 -1.34
CA MET A 408 -12.17 9.74 -0.55
C MET A 408 -12.21 11.26 -0.77
N HIS A 409 -12.31 11.71 -2.04
CA HIS A 409 -12.47 13.14 -2.35
C HIS A 409 -13.80 13.70 -1.85
N ASP A 410 -14.88 12.92 -1.95
CA ASP A 410 -16.22 13.39 -1.60
C ASP A 410 -16.44 13.49 -0.07
N GLU A 411 -15.78 12.62 0.71
CA GLU A 411 -16.04 12.52 2.15
C GLU A 411 -14.87 12.95 3.04
N LEU A 412 -13.62 12.69 2.66
CA LEU A 412 -12.49 12.73 3.60
C LEU A 412 -11.47 13.84 3.30
N VAL A 413 -11.40 14.34 2.07
CA VAL A 413 -10.49 15.44 1.71
C VAL A 413 -10.91 16.74 2.39
N LYS A 414 -9.99 17.34 3.13
CA LYS A 414 -10.16 18.64 3.78
C LYS A 414 -8.94 19.53 3.55
N ARG A 415 -9.07 20.81 3.92
CA ARG A 415 -7.96 21.78 3.94
C ARG A 415 -7.83 22.44 5.29
N SER A 416 -6.60 22.64 5.73
CA SER A 416 -6.26 23.34 6.96
C SER A 416 -6.40 24.87 6.81
N ASP A 417 -6.39 25.58 7.92
CA ASP A 417 -6.35 27.04 8.01
C ASP A 417 -5.27 27.45 9.02
N PRO A 418 -4.39 28.42 8.73
CA PRO A 418 -4.43 29.34 7.59
C PRO A 418 -3.66 28.88 6.34
N SER A 419 -2.86 27.81 6.42
CA SER A 419 -1.95 27.47 5.32
C SER A 419 -2.64 26.78 4.15
N GLY A 420 -3.88 26.30 4.29
CA GLY A 420 -4.59 25.63 3.20
C GLY A 420 -4.05 24.23 2.85
N LEU A 421 -3.34 23.57 3.77
CA LEU A 421 -2.74 22.24 3.55
C LEU A 421 -3.84 21.20 3.33
N LEU A 422 -3.72 20.39 2.27
CA LEU A 422 -4.67 19.32 2.00
C LEU A 422 -4.38 18.13 2.91
N PHE A 423 -5.39 17.61 3.61
CA PHE A 423 -5.26 16.42 4.44
C PHE A 423 -6.48 15.50 4.27
N LEU A 424 -6.33 14.23 4.67
CA LEU A 424 -7.43 13.28 4.73
C LEU A 424 -7.85 13.12 6.19
N ALA A 425 -9.11 13.42 6.48
CA ALA A 425 -9.71 13.21 7.79
C ALA A 425 -10.24 11.78 7.94
N ASP A 426 -10.41 11.33 9.18
CA ASP A 426 -11.12 10.11 9.50
C ASP A 426 -12.62 10.41 9.67
N LYS A 427 -13.46 9.43 9.32
CA LYS A 427 -14.90 9.46 9.58
C LYS A 427 -15.23 8.38 10.61
N MET A 428 -15.58 8.83 11.81
CA MET A 428 -15.90 8.00 12.96
C MET A 428 -17.38 7.63 13.01
N ASN A 429 -17.73 6.69 13.90
CA ASN A 429 -19.08 6.14 14.02
C ASN A 429 -20.10 7.26 14.20
N GLY A 430 -21.24 7.14 13.50
CA GLY A 430 -22.30 8.15 13.56
C GLY A 430 -22.00 9.42 12.76
N ASN A 431 -21.19 9.30 11.70
CA ASN A 431 -20.93 10.37 10.73
C ASN A 431 -20.17 11.58 11.33
N ARG A 432 -19.36 11.36 12.38
CA ARG A 432 -18.51 12.39 12.99
C ARG A 432 -17.14 12.39 12.34
N TYR A 433 -16.67 13.54 11.87
CA TYR A 433 -15.31 13.67 11.38
C TYR A 433 -14.31 13.85 12.51
N ASP A 434 -13.17 13.19 12.39
CA ASP A 434 -11.97 13.42 13.18
C ASP A 434 -10.89 13.96 12.25
N ASP A 435 -10.47 15.21 12.46
CA ASP A 435 -9.48 15.88 11.61
C ASP A 435 -8.05 15.45 11.99
N LYS A 436 -7.87 14.14 12.15
CA LYS A 436 -6.63 13.44 12.44
C LYS A 436 -6.06 12.90 11.13
N MET A 437 -4.75 12.93 10.99
CA MET A 437 -4.04 12.28 9.88
C MET A 437 -2.82 11.54 10.41
N ASP A 438 -2.80 10.22 10.23
CA ASP A 438 -1.64 9.38 10.54
C ASP A 438 -0.51 9.65 9.55
N HIS A 439 0.74 9.48 9.99
CA HIS A 439 1.88 9.43 9.08
C HIS A 439 1.68 8.36 8.00
N LEU A 440 1.04 7.24 8.35
CA LEU A 440 0.66 6.17 7.43
C LEU A 440 -0.07 6.69 6.19
N VAL A 441 -0.98 7.67 6.34
CA VAL A 441 -1.78 8.24 5.24
C VAL A 441 -0.89 8.88 4.16
N CYS A 442 0.36 9.21 4.46
CA CYS A 442 1.28 9.80 3.51
C CYS A 442 1.58 8.93 2.28
N PHE A 443 1.31 7.62 2.31
CA PHE A 443 1.41 6.74 1.12
C PHE A 443 0.48 7.17 -0.02
N MET A 444 -0.65 7.81 0.32
CA MET A 444 -1.68 8.23 -0.64
C MET A 444 -1.15 9.22 -1.68
N GLY A 445 -0.11 9.99 -1.35
CA GLY A 445 0.53 10.91 -2.29
C GLY A 445 1.05 10.19 -3.53
N GLY A 446 1.87 9.16 -3.32
CA GLY A 446 2.41 8.28 -4.34
C GLY A 446 1.32 7.44 -5.00
N LEU A 447 0.39 6.86 -4.22
CA LEU A 447 -0.68 6.04 -4.76
C LEU A 447 -1.57 6.81 -5.76
N LEU A 448 -2.00 8.03 -5.40
CA LEU A 448 -2.81 8.87 -6.28
C LEU A 448 -2.07 9.27 -7.56
N ALA A 449 -0.78 9.57 -7.45
CA ALA A 449 0.06 9.85 -8.61
C ALA A 449 0.17 8.63 -9.53
N LEU A 450 0.44 7.44 -8.96
CA LEU A 450 0.49 6.19 -9.71
C LEU A 450 -0.86 5.88 -10.39
N GLY A 451 -1.97 6.07 -9.69
CA GLY A 451 -3.32 5.86 -10.21
C GLY A 451 -3.68 6.81 -11.35
N ALA A 452 -3.19 8.05 -11.31
CA ALA A 452 -3.37 9.05 -12.37
C ALA A 452 -2.53 8.73 -13.61
N TYR A 453 -1.25 8.39 -13.45
CA TYR A 453 -0.35 8.04 -14.56
C TYR A 453 -0.72 6.72 -15.23
N THR A 454 -1.46 5.87 -14.53
CA THR A 454 -1.99 4.62 -15.06
C THR A 454 -3.48 4.70 -15.39
N ASP A 455 -4.09 5.87 -15.43
CA ASP A 455 -5.52 6.00 -15.72
C ASP A 455 -5.85 5.44 -17.13
N PRO A 456 -6.83 4.52 -17.26
CA PRO A 456 -7.24 3.98 -18.56
C PRO A 456 -7.75 5.03 -19.56
N LEU A 457 -8.22 6.19 -19.09
CA LEU A 457 -8.65 7.33 -19.90
C LEU A 457 -7.49 8.28 -20.24
N GLY A 458 -6.27 7.98 -19.80
CA GLY A 458 -5.09 8.79 -19.98
C GLY A 458 -4.91 9.84 -18.88
N LEU A 459 -3.67 10.32 -18.78
CA LEU A 459 -3.24 11.30 -17.77
C LEU A 459 -4.01 12.64 -17.87
N ASP A 460 -4.45 13.02 -19.07
CA ASP A 460 -5.21 14.26 -19.31
C ASP A 460 -6.69 14.18 -18.89
N SER A 461 -7.16 12.99 -18.46
CA SER A 461 -8.53 12.84 -17.99
C SER A 461 -8.79 13.67 -16.74
N ARG A 462 -10.04 14.14 -16.56
CA ARG A 462 -10.41 14.95 -15.39
C ARG A 462 -10.11 14.24 -14.07
N ARG A 463 -10.30 12.92 -14.02
CA ARG A 463 -10.02 12.11 -12.84
C ARG A 463 -8.53 12.04 -12.56
N ALA A 464 -7.72 11.69 -13.56
CA ALA A 464 -6.27 11.63 -13.41
C ALA A 464 -5.68 12.98 -12.97
N GLN A 465 -6.11 14.09 -13.57
CA GLN A 465 -5.66 15.43 -13.18
C GLN A 465 -6.09 15.81 -11.76
N ARG A 466 -7.32 15.47 -11.35
CA ARG A 466 -7.78 15.67 -9.97
C ARG A 466 -6.93 14.87 -8.98
N ASP A 467 -6.76 13.58 -9.24
CA ASP A 467 -6.04 12.67 -8.34
C ASP A 467 -4.56 13.03 -8.23
N LEU A 468 -3.90 13.36 -9.35
CA LEU A 468 -2.52 13.83 -9.35
C LEU A 468 -2.37 15.14 -8.56
N LYS A 469 -3.29 16.11 -8.75
CA LYS A 469 -3.26 17.37 -8.00
C LYS A 469 -3.42 17.13 -6.50
N THR A 470 -4.35 16.26 -6.10
CA THR A 470 -4.50 15.88 -4.68
C THR A 470 -3.28 15.13 -4.15
N GLY A 471 -2.70 14.20 -4.91
CA GLY A 471 -1.49 13.46 -4.53
C GLY A 471 -0.31 14.39 -4.27
N ARG A 472 -0.11 15.39 -5.15
CA ARG A 472 0.92 16.44 -4.96
C ARG A 472 0.67 17.29 -3.72
N ALA A 473 -0.56 17.77 -3.54
CA ALA A 473 -0.94 18.60 -2.39
C ALA A 473 -0.80 17.85 -1.06
N LEU A 474 -1.23 16.59 -1.01
CA LEU A 474 -1.12 15.73 0.17
C LEU A 474 0.35 15.43 0.50
N THR A 475 1.17 15.15 -0.52
CA THR A 475 2.61 14.93 -0.34
C THR A 475 3.31 16.16 0.22
N TYR A 476 2.90 17.36 -0.22
CA TYR A 476 3.40 18.59 0.38
C TYR A 476 2.97 18.75 1.84
N THR A 477 1.73 18.39 2.20
CA THR A 477 1.30 18.32 3.62
C THR A 477 2.16 17.36 4.42
N CYS A 478 2.49 16.18 3.87
CA CYS A 478 3.38 15.22 4.51
C CYS A 478 4.81 15.76 4.69
N TYR A 479 5.36 16.46 3.70
CA TYR A 479 6.61 17.21 3.88
C TYR A 479 6.48 18.25 5.01
N GLN A 480 5.36 18.97 5.09
CA GLN A 480 5.12 19.94 6.16
C GLN A 480 5.03 19.29 7.55
N MET A 481 4.50 18.06 7.65
CA MET A 481 4.51 17.27 8.89
C MET A 481 5.94 17.00 9.38
N TYR A 482 6.94 16.95 8.49
CA TYR A 482 8.37 16.93 8.87
C TYR A 482 8.90 18.33 9.14
N ALA A 483 8.78 19.23 8.16
CA ALA A 483 9.47 20.52 8.13
C ALA A 483 9.03 21.49 9.24
N ARG A 484 7.84 21.30 9.82
CA ARG A 484 7.34 22.12 10.95
C ARG A 484 7.72 21.57 12.33
N MET A 485 8.38 20.42 12.41
CA MET A 485 8.83 19.84 13.67
C MET A 485 10.23 20.32 14.02
N GLU A 486 10.52 20.39 15.32
CA GLU A 486 11.84 20.82 15.81
C GLU A 486 12.97 19.97 15.24
N THR A 487 12.79 18.65 15.19
CA THR A 487 13.79 17.71 14.63
C THR A 487 13.75 17.61 13.11
N GLY A 488 12.81 18.27 12.43
CA GLY A 488 12.58 18.03 11.00
C GLY A 488 12.11 16.61 10.68
N ILE A 489 11.50 15.92 11.64
CA ILE A 489 10.96 14.55 11.55
C ILE A 489 9.48 14.58 11.97
N SER A 490 8.60 13.96 11.18
CA SER A 490 7.17 13.87 11.50
C SER A 490 6.88 13.00 12.71
N ALA A 491 5.83 13.38 13.43
CA ALA A 491 5.19 12.56 14.45
C ALA A 491 4.33 11.45 13.84
N GLU A 492 3.96 10.46 14.64
CA GLU A 492 3.13 9.31 14.25
C GLU A 492 1.76 9.72 13.70
N PHE A 493 1.13 10.74 14.29
CA PHE A 493 -0.02 11.41 13.69
C PHE A 493 -0.11 12.87 14.09
N VAL A 494 -0.81 13.65 13.28
CA VAL A 494 -1.13 15.06 13.56
C VAL A 494 -2.64 15.26 13.63
N GLN A 495 -3.05 16.28 14.39
CA GLN A 495 -4.42 16.74 14.46
C GLN A 495 -4.51 18.15 13.88
N PHE A 496 -5.44 18.36 12.97
CA PHE A 496 -5.72 19.66 12.36
C PHE A 496 -6.72 20.46 13.21
N TYR A 497 -6.47 21.76 13.31
CA TYR A 497 -7.28 22.72 14.07
C TYR A 497 -7.50 24.00 13.25
N PRO A 498 -8.71 24.59 13.30
CA PRO A 498 -8.97 25.90 12.71
C PRO A 498 -7.99 26.97 13.23
N GLY A 499 -7.46 27.81 12.33
CA GLY A 499 -6.58 28.93 12.65
C GLY A 499 -5.12 28.59 12.98
N GLN A 500 -4.72 27.31 12.99
CA GLN A 500 -3.38 26.88 13.45
C GLN A 500 -2.75 25.76 12.61
N ASP A 501 -3.36 25.35 11.51
CA ASP A 501 -3.05 24.16 10.73
C ASP A 501 -3.10 22.86 11.56
N PHE A 502 -1.97 22.29 11.92
CA PHE A 502 -1.91 21.03 12.68
C PHE A 502 -0.97 21.11 13.88
N LYS A 503 -1.20 20.22 14.84
CA LYS A 503 -0.28 19.92 15.95
C LYS A 503 -0.04 18.43 16.01
N ILE A 504 1.07 18.04 16.63
CA ILE A 504 1.32 16.65 17.02
C ILE A 504 0.10 16.12 17.80
N GLY A 505 -0.37 14.96 17.40
CA GLY A 505 -1.46 14.24 18.01
C GLY A 505 -1.25 13.95 19.50
N SER A 506 -2.35 13.90 20.26
CA SER A 506 -2.29 13.51 21.66
C SER A 506 -1.78 12.07 21.78
N GLY A 507 -0.70 11.86 22.55
CA GLY A 507 -0.09 10.54 22.74
C GLY A 507 0.80 10.04 21.59
N ALA A 508 0.97 10.83 20.52
CA ALA A 508 1.71 10.42 19.33
C ALA A 508 2.94 11.28 18.98
N PRO A 509 3.76 11.76 19.94
CA PRO A 509 4.93 12.57 19.60
C PRO A 509 6.08 11.76 18.98
N HIS A 510 6.00 10.43 18.98
CA HIS A 510 7.07 9.53 18.58
C HIS A 510 7.20 9.42 17.05
N TYR A 511 8.35 8.94 16.59
CA TYR A 511 8.62 8.58 15.19
C TYR A 511 9.26 7.19 15.15
N LEU A 512 8.73 6.30 14.32
CA LEU A 512 9.13 4.90 14.27
C LEU A 512 10.08 4.56 13.12
N LEU A 513 10.73 5.55 12.48
CA LEU A 513 11.54 5.34 11.26
C LEU A 513 10.71 5.01 10.01
N ARG A 514 9.44 5.44 9.99
CA ARG A 514 8.46 5.07 8.97
C ARG A 514 8.73 5.67 7.57
N PRO A 515 8.32 4.98 6.49
CA PRO A 515 8.69 5.31 5.12
C PRO A 515 7.68 6.15 4.31
N GLU A 516 6.42 6.26 4.72
CA GLU A 516 5.31 6.57 3.76
C GLU A 516 5.43 7.95 3.10
N THR A 517 6.10 8.90 3.76
CA THR A 517 6.41 10.21 3.16
C THR A 517 7.50 10.11 2.08
N VAL A 518 8.58 9.34 2.32
CA VAL A 518 9.66 9.18 1.34
C VAL A 518 9.29 8.22 0.20
N GLU A 519 8.37 7.27 0.44
CA GLU A 519 7.71 6.49 -0.62
C GLU A 519 7.02 7.43 -1.62
N SER A 520 6.17 8.33 -1.11
CA SER A 520 5.46 9.29 -1.95
C SER A 520 6.41 10.23 -2.70
N PHE A 521 7.51 10.66 -2.08
CA PHE A 521 8.54 11.44 -2.76
C PHE A 521 9.18 10.65 -3.91
N PHE A 522 9.55 9.39 -3.68
CA PHE A 522 10.12 8.52 -4.71
C PHE A 522 9.17 8.36 -5.90
N ILE A 523 7.91 7.95 -5.64
CA ILE A 523 6.93 7.70 -6.71
C ILE A 523 6.66 8.98 -7.51
N LEU A 524 6.43 10.12 -6.83
CA LEU A 524 6.19 11.39 -7.51
C LEU A 524 7.42 11.88 -8.27
N SER A 525 8.63 11.70 -7.73
CA SER A 525 9.87 12.04 -8.44
C SER A 525 10.02 11.23 -9.72
N GLN A 526 9.82 9.90 -9.66
CA GLN A 526 9.95 9.02 -10.81
C GLN A 526 8.89 9.29 -11.89
N LEU A 527 7.67 9.66 -11.50
CA LEU A 527 6.56 9.93 -12.45
C LEU A 527 6.61 11.35 -13.04
N THR A 528 6.95 12.35 -12.25
CA THR A 528 6.87 13.77 -12.66
C THR A 528 8.20 14.37 -13.09
N GLY A 529 9.31 13.83 -12.59
CA GLY A 529 10.64 14.40 -12.76
C GLY A 529 10.88 15.71 -11.99
N ASP A 530 9.96 16.17 -11.13
CA ASP A 530 10.17 17.41 -10.35
C ASP A 530 11.28 17.19 -9.31
N PRO A 531 12.38 17.98 -9.34
CA PRO A 531 13.47 17.86 -8.38
C PRO A 531 13.06 18.13 -6.93
N VAL A 532 11.89 18.75 -6.69
CA VAL A 532 11.49 19.17 -5.33
C VAL A 532 11.36 17.98 -4.39
N TYR A 533 10.91 16.84 -4.91
CA TYR A 533 10.75 15.62 -4.13
C TYR A 533 12.09 15.07 -3.65
N ARG A 534 13.16 15.22 -4.46
CA ARG A 534 14.52 14.88 -4.04
C ARG A 534 15.08 15.85 -2.99
N GLU A 535 14.70 17.11 -3.06
CA GLU A 535 15.08 18.10 -2.03
C GLU A 535 14.37 17.83 -0.70
N TRP A 536 13.06 17.57 -0.72
CA TRP A 536 12.32 17.17 0.48
C TRP A 536 12.86 15.87 1.08
N GLY A 537 13.11 14.85 0.25
CA GLY A 537 13.73 13.62 0.71
C GLY A 537 15.14 13.81 1.28
N TRP A 538 15.94 14.72 0.73
CA TRP A 538 17.26 15.06 1.26
C TRP A 538 17.19 15.73 2.64
N GLU A 539 16.17 16.57 2.87
CA GLU A 539 15.95 17.15 4.20
C GLU A 539 15.51 16.10 5.22
N VAL A 540 14.63 15.18 4.83
CA VAL A 540 14.26 14.05 5.70
C VAL A 540 15.47 13.17 6.01
N PHE A 541 16.28 12.83 5.00
CA PHE A 541 17.51 12.06 5.17
C PHE A 541 18.47 12.72 6.18
N GLN A 542 18.74 14.02 6.03
CA GLN A 542 19.64 14.73 6.94
C GLN A 542 19.10 14.78 8.38
N SER A 543 17.78 14.92 8.54
CA SER A 543 17.14 14.86 9.86
C SER A 543 17.27 13.48 10.51
N ILE A 544 17.06 12.39 9.75
CA ILE A 544 17.26 11.02 10.25
C ILE A 544 18.73 10.78 10.61
N GLU A 545 19.67 11.17 9.74
CA GLU A 545 21.11 11.09 10.04
C GLU A 545 21.46 11.78 11.35
N LYS A 546 20.98 13.02 11.55
CA LYS A 546 21.33 13.82 12.72
C LYS A 546 20.65 13.35 14.01
N TYR A 547 19.38 12.96 13.95
CA TYR A 547 18.58 12.74 15.16
C TYR A 547 18.26 11.28 15.47
N CYS A 548 18.30 10.37 14.49
CA CYS A 548 17.98 8.95 14.70
C CYS A 548 19.21 8.05 14.80
N ARG A 549 20.38 8.50 14.36
CA ARG A 549 21.61 7.69 14.34
C ARG A 549 22.10 7.37 15.76
N THR A 550 22.53 6.13 15.97
CA THR A 550 23.18 5.63 17.20
C THR A 550 24.61 5.19 16.91
N GLY A 551 25.26 4.56 17.90
CA GLY A 551 26.61 3.99 17.72
C GLY A 551 26.66 2.80 16.76
N VAL A 552 25.56 2.06 16.59
CA VAL A 552 25.53 0.80 15.81
C VAL A 552 24.32 0.71 14.86
N GLY A 553 23.62 1.80 14.58
CA GLY A 553 22.44 1.79 13.71
C GLY A 553 21.59 3.04 13.85
N TYR A 554 20.26 2.88 13.74
CA TYR A 554 19.29 3.98 13.84
C TYR A 554 18.15 3.59 14.76
N GLY A 555 17.79 4.47 15.69
CA GLY A 555 16.73 4.25 16.65
C GLY A 555 15.51 5.12 16.42
N THR A 556 14.33 4.59 16.77
CA THR A 556 13.09 5.38 16.80
C THR A 556 13.18 6.55 17.79
N LEU A 557 12.39 7.61 17.62
CA LEU A 557 12.31 8.72 18.57
C LEU A 557 11.12 8.56 19.52
N SER A 558 11.32 8.85 20.80
CA SER A 558 10.22 8.97 21.76
C SER A 558 9.39 10.24 21.54
N THR A 559 10.03 11.30 21.06
CA THR A 559 9.41 12.59 20.75
C THR A 559 10.18 13.31 19.64
N VAL A 560 9.47 13.85 18.66
CA VAL A 560 10.06 14.70 17.60
C VAL A 560 10.23 16.16 18.02
N ARG A 561 9.85 16.51 19.26
CA ARG A 561 9.95 17.87 19.82
C ARG A 561 11.33 18.21 20.36
N SER A 562 12.18 17.21 20.62
CA SER A 562 13.47 17.41 21.28
C SER A 562 14.61 17.14 20.31
N LYS A 563 15.49 18.12 20.12
CA LYS A 563 16.74 17.98 19.36
C LYS A 563 17.88 17.32 20.15
N THR A 564 17.68 17.11 21.46
CA THR A 564 18.72 16.63 22.38
C THR A 564 18.44 15.23 22.93
N ASP A 565 17.22 14.74 22.79
CA ASP A 565 16.86 13.41 23.23
C ASP A 565 17.57 12.36 22.37
N LYS A 566 18.03 11.29 23.01
CA LYS A 566 18.68 10.19 22.31
C LYS A 566 17.64 9.29 21.65
N PRO A 567 17.97 8.65 20.52
CA PRO A 567 17.14 7.61 19.93
C PRO A 567 16.83 6.49 20.93
N ARG A 568 15.64 5.91 20.83
CA ARG A 568 15.24 4.71 21.56
C ARG A 568 15.95 3.49 21.01
N ASP A 569 16.01 2.47 21.85
CA ASP A 569 16.68 1.20 21.57
C ASP A 569 15.82 0.24 20.73
N LYS A 570 15.35 0.72 19.56
CA LYS A 570 14.55 -0.04 18.60
C LYS A 570 14.81 0.46 17.18
N MET A 571 15.19 -0.44 16.28
CA MET A 571 15.19 -0.22 14.84
C MET A 571 14.13 -1.14 14.23
N GLU A 572 13.11 -0.56 13.61
CA GLU A 572 12.07 -1.34 12.92
C GLU A 572 12.63 -1.93 11.62
N THR A 573 12.17 -3.11 11.21
CA THR A 573 12.71 -3.82 10.03
C THR A 573 12.50 -3.01 8.74
N PHE A 574 11.34 -2.35 8.63
CA PHE A 574 11.01 -1.45 7.53
C PHE A 574 11.94 -0.25 7.36
N PHE A 575 12.77 0.09 8.37
CA PHE A 575 13.74 1.15 8.17
C PHE A 575 14.69 0.80 7.01
N LEU A 576 15.20 -0.44 6.99
CA LEU A 576 16.08 -0.91 5.92
C LEU A 576 15.31 -1.36 4.69
N ALA A 577 14.17 -2.03 4.87
CA ALA A 577 13.37 -2.52 3.77
C ALA A 577 12.74 -1.37 2.96
N GLU A 578 12.29 -0.31 3.62
CA GLU A 578 11.47 0.73 3.00
C GLU A 578 12.13 2.10 3.04
N THR A 579 12.38 2.64 4.24
CA THR A 579 12.82 4.04 4.38
C THR A 579 14.14 4.29 3.67
N VAL A 580 15.14 3.45 3.91
CA VAL A 580 16.46 3.54 3.25
C VAL A 580 16.35 3.20 1.76
N LYS A 581 15.54 2.19 1.38
CA LYS A 581 15.33 1.81 -0.03
C LYS A 581 14.73 2.96 -0.84
N TYR A 582 13.62 3.54 -0.38
CA TYR A 582 12.97 4.66 -1.07
C TYR A 582 13.83 5.91 -1.08
N MET A 583 14.57 6.22 -0.01
CA MET A 583 15.56 7.31 -0.02
C MET A 583 16.67 7.08 -1.05
N TYR A 584 17.16 5.85 -1.17
CA TYR A 584 18.20 5.50 -2.13
C TYR A 584 17.67 5.63 -3.56
N LEU A 585 16.52 5.02 -3.85
CA LEU A 585 15.88 5.06 -5.17
C LEU A 585 15.48 6.48 -5.57
N LEU A 586 15.01 7.31 -4.63
CA LEU A 586 14.72 8.73 -4.87
C LEU A 586 15.95 9.49 -5.37
N GLN A 587 17.14 9.14 -4.87
CA GLN A 587 18.41 9.74 -5.27
C GLN A 587 19.13 8.94 -6.37
N ASP A 588 18.51 7.91 -6.94
CA ASP A 588 19.10 7.05 -7.96
C ASP A 588 18.45 7.26 -9.34
N PRO A 589 18.89 8.27 -10.12
CA PRO A 589 18.38 8.47 -11.48
C PRO A 589 18.72 7.32 -12.43
N ASP A 590 19.67 6.46 -12.05
CA ASP A 590 20.18 5.36 -12.88
C ASP A 590 19.53 4.01 -12.50
N THR A 591 18.52 4.02 -11.62
CA THR A 591 17.87 2.80 -11.12
C THR A 591 17.18 2.01 -12.24
N GLU A 592 17.24 0.68 -12.14
CA GLU A 592 16.49 -0.22 -13.03
C GLU A 592 15.00 -0.33 -12.64
N VAL A 593 14.65 0.16 -11.45
CA VAL A 593 13.27 0.21 -10.95
C VAL A 593 12.45 1.16 -11.83
N ASP A 594 11.24 0.72 -12.17
CA ASP A 594 10.30 1.47 -13.01
C ASP A 594 8.88 1.16 -12.55
N VAL A 595 8.31 2.06 -11.73
CA VAL A 595 6.97 1.87 -11.14
C VAL A 595 5.83 1.97 -12.14
N LEU A 596 6.08 2.40 -13.38
CA LEU A 596 5.03 2.60 -14.38
C LEU A 596 4.89 1.41 -15.33
N HIS A 597 6.02 0.77 -15.65
CA HIS A 597 6.08 -0.22 -16.72
C HIS A 597 6.63 -1.57 -16.33
N LYS A 598 7.53 -1.66 -15.33
CA LYS A 598 8.24 -2.92 -15.05
C LYS A 598 8.00 -3.48 -13.67
N HIS A 599 7.85 -2.63 -12.66
CA HIS A 599 7.84 -3.05 -11.27
C HIS A 599 6.61 -2.56 -10.53
N VAL A 600 6.15 -3.37 -9.58
CA VAL A 600 5.17 -3.00 -8.56
C VAL A 600 5.76 -3.34 -7.21
N PHE A 601 5.74 -2.37 -6.29
CA PHE A 601 6.18 -2.56 -4.91
C PHE A 601 5.03 -3.12 -4.09
N ASN A 602 5.24 -4.14 -3.28
CA ASN A 602 4.27 -4.45 -2.23
C ASN A 602 4.25 -3.33 -1.15
N THR A 603 3.42 -3.48 -0.12
CA THR A 603 3.29 -2.45 0.96
C THR A 603 4.45 -2.45 1.97
N GLU A 604 5.47 -3.30 1.78
CA GLU A 604 6.72 -3.29 2.56
C GLU A 604 7.93 -2.99 1.64
N ALA A 605 7.67 -2.20 0.60
CA ALA A 605 8.65 -1.77 -0.39
C ALA A 605 9.42 -2.89 -1.11
N HIS A 606 8.87 -4.09 -1.29
CA HIS A 606 9.50 -5.14 -2.09
C HIS A 606 9.09 -5.06 -3.56
N PRO A 607 9.96 -4.61 -4.49
CA PRO A 607 9.62 -4.51 -5.90
C PRO A 607 9.67 -5.86 -6.59
N MET A 608 8.58 -6.23 -7.24
CA MET A 608 8.47 -7.40 -8.11
C MET A 608 8.10 -6.96 -9.53
N ARG A 609 8.54 -7.72 -10.53
CA ARG A 609 8.15 -7.48 -11.93
C ARG A 609 6.65 -7.66 -12.14
N VAL A 610 6.06 -6.80 -12.96
CA VAL A 610 4.68 -6.96 -13.44
C VAL A 610 4.61 -8.09 -14.47
N PHE A 611 3.47 -8.79 -14.55
CA PHE A 611 3.37 -10.05 -15.29
C PHE A 611 3.57 -9.93 -16.80
N ASN A 612 3.27 -8.77 -17.39
CA ASN A 612 3.47 -8.54 -18.82
C ASN A 612 4.93 -8.31 -19.22
N VAL A 613 5.86 -8.17 -18.26
CA VAL A 613 7.31 -8.07 -18.53
C VAL A 613 8.09 -9.29 -18.02
N MET A 614 7.42 -10.24 -17.36
CA MET A 614 8.02 -11.52 -16.97
C MET A 614 8.02 -12.46 -18.17
N ASP A 615 9.19 -13.00 -18.53
CA ASP A 615 9.27 -14.06 -19.54
C ASP A 615 8.71 -15.36 -18.97
N PRO A 616 7.62 -15.93 -19.54
CA PRO A 616 7.07 -17.20 -19.08
C PRO A 616 8.09 -18.36 -19.13
N ALA A 617 9.12 -18.26 -19.96
CA ALA A 617 10.16 -19.28 -20.11
C ALA A 617 11.32 -19.13 -19.11
N ALA A 618 11.44 -18.01 -18.37
CA ALA A 618 12.58 -17.77 -17.48
C ALA A 618 12.49 -18.49 -16.12
N PHE A 619 11.34 -19.08 -15.78
CA PHE A 619 11.06 -19.66 -14.46
C PHE A 619 10.96 -21.19 -14.45
N HIS A 620 10.97 -21.83 -15.62
CA HIS A 620 10.95 -23.28 -15.84
C HIS A 620 12.31 -23.75 -16.36
#